data_AF-A0A8S9Y556-F1
#
_entry.id   AF-A0A8S9Y556-F1
#
_cell.length_a   1.000
_cell.length_b   1.000
_cell.length_c   1.000
_cell.angle_alpha   90.00
_cell.angle_beta   90.00
_cell.angle_gamma   90.00
#
_symmetry.space_group_name_H-M   'P 1'
#
loop_
_entity.id
_entity.type
_entity.pdbx_description
1 polymer ?
#
loop_
_entity_poly.entity_id
_entity_poly.type
_entity_poly.pdbx_seq_one_letter_code
_entity_poly.pdbx_strand_id
1 'polypeptide(L)'
;MGSSSHLPLWACVLALVPALRTAAAECADTFLISAAPGPNPQGTIVNKDNESPNTTCLLFSSPITYSSDSEGQEGEGTLGEKFCVKGCRQPWAAELFRSAELPVRSPLVLPAASRHECIQLCVSNTHFPCRAANFYKERRECALSSMDRFAVSEEMQLRSEATDVEYIESNCDRPMRGLCHFTEVLGRSLVSPDSIYEQVPNLQTCKDLCINSTEFHCRSYDFNQGICRLSHNTRFLPELRNAAAVGTDSGSSYHLTSCYNVSVHCGTNSMTAKIKSNKLFRGKVYDKSRPNSCVADVNSDTDFQLEMGFNDLGCEVSQESSGKFSSNIIIQHHDMIVTEQDLGLSIKCSYSLANRSVQHGVNLDVKGEPAMMGSHESSFVLSPTVTMHITDRSGDDIHAAQVGDPLSLRFRIVDQNTPYEIFVRELIAFDGVDSSEILLIDSNGCPTDPTIMGAINSVTKEGESQVLEAPFDAFKFPTSDVVQFKALVTPCLPTCEPVSCTMEDYFGTSKDVASFGRRKREISTNVEEEVVMQSIKIHDKFKFTQKATELKVRSNELPAPENCTSSGSLAFLFSLVISAQFVFFLVCYTINQRWRRSYDQDKF
;
A
#
# COMPACT_ATOMS: atom_id res chain seq x y z
N MET A 1 -35.92 -32.34 67.90
CA MET A 1 -34.47 -32.62 68.09
C MET A 1 -34.06 -33.55 66.94
N GLY A 2 -33.07 -33.27 66.10
CA GLY A 2 -32.17 -32.09 65.99
C GLY A 2 -31.54 -32.02 64.58
N SER A 3 -30.68 -31.02 64.33
CA SER A 3 -29.87 -30.81 63.11
C SER A 3 -28.88 -31.97 62.84
N SER A 4 -28.25 -32.17 61.66
CA SER A 4 -27.85 -31.33 60.51
C SER A 4 -27.51 -32.24 59.27
N SER A 5 -27.07 -31.86 58.05
CA SER A 5 -26.92 -30.61 57.26
C SER A 5 -26.53 -30.92 55.77
N HIS A 6 -26.36 -29.88 54.93
CA HIS A 6 -25.54 -29.78 53.69
C HIS A 6 -25.74 -30.70 52.44
N LEU A 7 -26.39 -30.12 51.42
CA LEU A 7 -25.91 -29.86 50.02
C LEU A 7 -25.62 -31.05 49.03
N PRO A 8 -25.62 -30.83 47.68
CA PRO A 8 -26.32 -31.77 46.79
C PRO A 8 -25.64 -32.25 45.48
N LEU A 9 -26.17 -33.36 44.94
CA LEU A 9 -26.45 -33.65 43.51
C LEU A 9 -25.36 -33.40 42.43
N TRP A 10 -24.13 -33.90 42.58
CA TRP A 10 -23.15 -33.99 41.47
C TRP A 10 -22.49 -35.38 41.37
N ALA A 11 -23.27 -36.43 41.11
CA ALA A 11 -22.76 -37.81 40.98
C ALA A 11 -23.67 -38.78 40.17
N CYS A 12 -23.94 -38.50 38.89
CA CYS A 12 -24.47 -39.49 37.95
C CYS A 12 -24.12 -39.11 36.50
N VAL A 13 -24.18 -40.08 35.57
CA VAL A 13 -23.82 -39.93 34.13
C VAL A 13 -22.34 -39.62 33.88
N LEU A 14 -21.45 -40.56 34.22
CA LEU A 14 -20.07 -40.57 33.69
C LEU A 14 -19.51 -42.00 33.52
N ALA A 15 -20.31 -42.90 32.92
CA ALA A 15 -19.87 -44.25 32.54
C ALA A 15 -20.74 -44.82 31.41
N LEU A 16 -20.38 -44.59 30.13
CA LEU A 16 -20.60 -45.50 28.98
C LEU A 16 -20.09 -44.87 27.66
N VAL A 17 -18.80 -45.05 27.39
CA VAL A 17 -18.11 -44.90 26.09
C VAL A 17 -17.06 -46.01 26.06
N PRO A 18 -16.81 -46.76 24.95
CA PRO A 18 -17.31 -46.61 23.58
C PRO A 18 -18.03 -47.85 22.99
N ALA A 19 -19.12 -47.66 22.24
CA ALA A 19 -19.77 -48.76 21.48
C ALA A 19 -20.38 -48.35 20.11
N LEU A 20 -20.18 -47.10 19.65
CA LEU A 20 -20.83 -46.53 18.45
C LEU A 20 -19.84 -45.82 17.52
N ARG A 21 -18.70 -46.47 17.23
CA ARG A 21 -17.87 -46.17 16.06
C ARG A 21 -17.80 -47.45 15.22
N THR A 22 -17.90 -47.31 13.90
CA THR A 22 -17.91 -48.38 12.85
C THR A 22 -19.24 -49.09 12.53
N ALA A 23 -20.27 -48.32 12.14
CA ALA A 23 -21.29 -48.72 11.15
C ALA A 23 -21.95 -47.46 10.56
N ALA A 24 -22.24 -47.45 9.24
CA ALA A 24 -22.95 -46.40 8.46
C ALA A 24 -22.59 -44.92 8.76
N ALA A 25 -21.86 -44.17 7.92
CA ALA A 25 -21.32 -44.46 6.59
C ALA A 25 -22.33 -44.71 5.45
N GLU A 26 -23.57 -44.22 5.59
CA GLU A 26 -24.52 -43.96 4.49
C GLU A 26 -25.63 -43.03 4.99
N CYS A 27 -26.37 -42.36 4.07
CA CYS A 27 -27.43 -41.37 4.35
C CYS A 27 -27.02 -40.12 5.17
N ALA A 28 -26.53 -39.09 4.46
CA ALA A 28 -26.29 -37.75 5.02
C ALA A 28 -26.83 -36.65 4.08
N ASP A 29 -28.17 -36.57 3.95
CA ASP A 29 -28.88 -35.59 3.12
C ASP A 29 -30.21 -35.16 3.79
N THR A 30 -30.15 -34.48 4.94
CA THR A 30 -31.27 -33.72 5.53
C THR A 30 -30.79 -32.73 6.60
N PHE A 31 -31.63 -31.73 6.93
CA PHE A 31 -31.39 -30.61 7.87
C PHE A 31 -30.38 -29.55 7.36
N LEU A 32 -30.54 -28.24 7.61
CA LEU A 32 -31.70 -27.46 8.09
C LEU A 32 -31.49 -25.98 7.72
N ILE A 33 -32.54 -25.27 7.32
CA ILE A 33 -32.60 -23.80 7.35
C ILE A 33 -33.88 -23.41 8.09
N SER A 34 -33.76 -22.62 9.16
CA SER A 34 -34.89 -22.20 9.99
C SER A 34 -35.42 -20.82 9.59
N ALA A 35 -36.64 -20.78 9.04
CA ALA A 35 -37.54 -19.65 9.24
C ALA A 35 -38.04 -19.66 10.71
N ALA A 36 -38.67 -18.63 11.29
CA ALA A 36 -39.39 -17.45 10.78
C ALA A 36 -39.40 -16.35 11.90
N PRO A 37 -40.11 -15.19 11.82
CA PRO A 37 -41.19 -14.82 10.89
C PRO A 37 -41.29 -13.34 10.43
N GLY A 38 -40.85 -13.07 9.20
CA GLY A 38 -41.46 -12.07 8.28
C GLY A 38 -41.28 -10.56 8.55
N PRO A 39 -41.78 -9.69 7.64
CA PRO A 39 -42.36 -9.99 6.33
C PRO A 39 -41.33 -9.81 5.19
N ASN A 40 -40.76 -10.92 4.70
CA ASN A 40 -39.84 -10.93 3.55
C ASN A 40 -40.57 -11.34 2.25
N PRO A 41 -40.05 -10.96 1.06
CA PRO A 41 -40.54 -11.52 -0.20
C PRO A 41 -40.36 -13.04 -0.23
N GLN A 42 -41.34 -13.76 -0.77
CA GLN A 42 -41.37 -15.23 -0.74
C GLN A 42 -40.52 -15.81 -1.88
N GLY A 43 -39.24 -16.07 -1.59
CA GLY A 43 -38.36 -16.83 -2.48
C GLY A 43 -38.92 -18.24 -2.74
N THR A 44 -39.31 -18.49 -3.99
CA THR A 44 -39.89 -19.77 -4.41
C THR A 44 -38.79 -20.67 -4.96
N ILE A 45 -38.53 -21.80 -4.30
CA ILE A 45 -37.60 -22.82 -4.82
C ILE A 45 -38.29 -23.52 -6.00
N VAL A 46 -37.82 -23.25 -7.22
CA VAL A 46 -38.35 -23.90 -8.43
C VAL A 46 -37.38 -24.99 -8.88
N ASN A 47 -37.74 -26.25 -8.63
CA ASN A 47 -37.11 -27.39 -9.30
C ASN A 47 -37.51 -27.39 -10.78
N LYS A 48 -36.85 -26.56 -11.58
CA LYS A 48 -37.07 -26.47 -13.02
C LYS A 48 -36.16 -27.46 -13.76
N ASP A 49 -36.56 -28.73 -13.69
CA ASP A 49 -36.74 -29.64 -14.84
C ASP A 49 -36.90 -31.09 -14.35
N ASN A 50 -37.81 -31.83 -14.97
CA ASN A 50 -38.19 -33.19 -14.55
C ASN A 50 -37.35 -34.29 -15.24
N GLU A 51 -36.04 -34.08 -15.38
CA GLU A 51 -35.14 -35.02 -16.05
C GLU A 51 -33.74 -35.08 -15.38
N SER A 52 -33.30 -36.32 -15.09
CA SER A 52 -32.00 -36.73 -14.51
C SER A 52 -31.76 -36.49 -13.00
N PRO A 53 -30.96 -37.35 -12.31
CA PRO A 53 -30.83 -37.36 -10.84
C PRO A 53 -29.68 -36.50 -10.30
N ASN A 54 -29.39 -35.34 -10.92
CA ASN A 54 -28.45 -34.37 -10.38
C ASN A 54 -29.21 -33.14 -9.88
N THR A 55 -29.12 -32.87 -8.58
CA THR A 55 -29.97 -31.92 -7.84
C THR A 55 -29.63 -30.46 -8.12
N THR A 56 -30.19 -29.92 -9.21
CA THR A 56 -30.13 -28.50 -9.55
C THR A 56 -31.17 -27.71 -8.76
N CYS A 57 -30.78 -27.16 -7.60
CA CYS A 57 -31.62 -26.21 -6.87
C CYS A 57 -31.40 -24.78 -7.41
N LEU A 58 -32.46 -24.18 -7.96
CA LEU A 58 -32.55 -22.72 -8.13
C LEU A 58 -33.01 -22.12 -6.81
N LEU A 59 -32.09 -21.50 -6.07
CA LEU A 59 -32.37 -20.94 -4.74
C LEU A 59 -33.02 -19.56 -4.79
N PHE A 60 -32.71 -18.77 -5.81
CA PHE A 60 -33.29 -17.45 -6.00
C PHE A 60 -33.15 -17.00 -7.46
N SER A 61 -34.15 -16.24 -7.91
CA SER A 61 -34.09 -15.33 -9.04
C SER A 61 -34.58 -13.99 -8.52
N SER A 62 -33.76 -12.95 -8.59
CA SER A 62 -34.14 -11.60 -8.15
C SER A 62 -34.90 -10.87 -9.26
N PRO A 63 -36.24 -10.72 -9.22
CA PRO A 63 -36.92 -9.74 -10.06
C PRO A 63 -36.51 -8.35 -9.60
N ILE A 64 -35.93 -7.55 -10.50
CA ILE A 64 -35.71 -6.13 -10.31
C ILE A 64 -36.60 -5.40 -11.30
N THR A 65 -37.59 -4.70 -10.76
CA THR A 65 -38.30 -3.64 -11.49
C THR A 65 -37.38 -2.43 -11.61
N TYR A 66 -37.06 -2.07 -12.85
CA TYR A 66 -36.38 -0.83 -13.18
C TYR A 66 -37.32 0.07 -14.00
N SER A 67 -37.25 1.37 -13.76
CA SER A 67 -37.89 2.37 -14.60
C SER A 67 -37.07 2.53 -15.89
N SER A 68 -37.66 2.18 -17.03
CA SER A 68 -37.05 2.46 -18.33
C SER A 68 -37.18 3.95 -18.67
N ASP A 69 -36.03 4.65 -18.75
CA ASP A 69 -35.97 6.08 -19.12
C ASP A 69 -36.27 6.27 -20.61
N SER A 70 -37.55 6.21 -20.97
CA SER A 70 -38.13 6.88 -22.15
C SER A 70 -39.66 6.78 -22.19
N GLU A 71 -40.25 5.65 -21.79
CA GLU A 71 -41.68 5.39 -22.00
C GLU A 71 -42.44 4.79 -20.79
N GLY A 72 -41.84 4.86 -19.59
CA GLY A 72 -42.57 4.69 -18.32
C GLY A 72 -43.08 3.27 -18.03
N GLN A 73 -42.51 2.27 -18.71
CA GLN A 73 -42.93 0.87 -18.59
C GLN A 73 -41.99 0.12 -17.63
N GLU A 74 -42.56 -0.46 -16.57
CA GLU A 74 -41.82 -1.27 -15.59
C GLU A 74 -41.37 -2.59 -16.23
N GLY A 75 -40.04 -2.79 -16.35
CA GLY A 75 -39.47 -4.05 -16.81
C GLY A 75 -39.13 -4.96 -15.64
N GLU A 76 -39.67 -6.19 -15.63
CA GLU A 76 -39.29 -7.22 -14.66
C GLU A 76 -38.03 -7.97 -15.17
N GLY A 77 -36.84 -7.54 -14.74
CA GLY A 77 -35.57 -8.16 -15.09
C GLY A 77 -35.11 -9.18 -14.05
N THR A 78 -34.51 -10.30 -14.46
CA THR A 78 -33.82 -11.23 -13.54
C THR A 78 -32.34 -10.87 -13.45
N LEU A 79 -31.89 -10.33 -12.31
CA LEU A 79 -30.49 -9.90 -12.11
C LEU A 79 -29.49 -11.05 -12.24
N GLY A 80 -29.88 -12.26 -11.83
CA GLY A 80 -29.06 -13.47 -11.90
C GLY A 80 -29.80 -14.71 -11.43
N GLU A 81 -29.35 -15.88 -11.89
CA GLU A 81 -29.85 -17.21 -11.45
C GLU A 81 -28.80 -17.85 -10.51
N LYS A 82 -29.18 -18.20 -9.26
CA LYS A 82 -28.30 -18.89 -8.31
C LYS A 82 -28.44 -20.42 -8.40
N PHE A 83 -27.33 -21.12 -8.62
CA PHE A 83 -27.24 -22.59 -8.81
C PHE A 83 -26.48 -23.30 -7.69
N CYS A 84 -26.88 -24.53 -7.37
CA CYS A 84 -26.12 -25.47 -6.53
C CYS A 84 -25.47 -26.58 -7.39
N VAL A 85 -24.24 -26.99 -7.07
CA VAL A 85 -23.57 -28.18 -7.66
C VAL A 85 -22.74 -28.94 -6.63
N LYS A 86 -22.49 -30.24 -6.88
CA LYS A 86 -21.73 -31.12 -5.99
C LYS A 86 -20.25 -30.71 -5.94
N GLY A 87 -19.69 -30.70 -4.73
CA GLY A 87 -18.31 -30.28 -4.46
C GLY A 87 -18.21 -28.92 -3.76
N CYS A 88 -19.20 -28.05 -3.93
CA CYS A 88 -19.32 -26.81 -3.18
C CYS A 88 -19.88 -27.05 -1.77
N ARG A 89 -19.54 -26.19 -0.80
CA ARG A 89 -20.11 -26.19 0.57
C ARG A 89 -20.97 -24.97 0.88
N GLN A 90 -21.02 -24.00 -0.03
CA GLN A 90 -21.80 -22.79 0.13
C GLN A 90 -23.28 -23.02 -0.25
N PRO A 91 -24.23 -22.19 0.23
CA PRO A 91 -25.65 -22.39 -0.05
C PRO A 91 -25.94 -22.41 -1.55
N TRP A 92 -25.40 -21.43 -2.30
CA TRP A 92 -25.28 -21.51 -3.75
C TRP A 92 -23.81 -21.63 -4.16
N ALA A 93 -23.58 -22.38 -5.23
CA ALA A 93 -22.28 -22.65 -5.81
C ALA A 93 -21.89 -21.63 -6.89
N ALA A 94 -22.85 -21.20 -7.71
CA ALA A 94 -22.61 -20.25 -8.78
C ALA A 94 -23.78 -19.27 -9.00
N GLU A 95 -23.48 -18.10 -9.57
CA GLU A 95 -24.43 -17.08 -10.02
C GLU A 95 -24.27 -16.90 -11.54
N LEU A 96 -25.36 -16.92 -12.30
CA LEU A 96 -25.37 -16.87 -13.77
C LEU A 96 -25.92 -15.55 -14.29
N PHE A 97 -25.16 -14.92 -15.20
CA PHE A 97 -25.48 -13.70 -15.92
C PHE A 97 -25.68 -14.01 -17.40
N ARG A 98 -26.88 -13.69 -17.91
CA ARG A 98 -27.27 -14.01 -19.29
C ARG A 98 -26.80 -12.91 -20.25
N SER A 99 -26.37 -13.31 -21.44
CA SER A 99 -25.90 -12.40 -22.50
C SER A 99 -24.76 -11.49 -22.03
N ALA A 100 -23.81 -12.06 -21.28
CA ALA A 100 -22.75 -11.34 -20.58
C ALA A 100 -21.41 -12.08 -20.72
N GLU A 101 -20.31 -11.32 -20.82
CA GLU A 101 -18.95 -11.85 -20.98
C GLU A 101 -17.94 -11.06 -20.13
N LEU A 102 -17.09 -11.74 -19.35
CA LEU A 102 -15.92 -11.11 -18.74
C LEU A 102 -14.71 -11.27 -19.69
N PRO A 103 -14.10 -10.19 -20.20
CA PRO A 103 -12.96 -10.28 -21.14
C PRO A 103 -11.65 -10.61 -20.39
N VAL A 104 -11.47 -11.88 -20.03
CA VAL A 104 -10.31 -12.37 -19.26
C VAL A 104 -9.09 -12.55 -20.17
N ARG A 105 -7.91 -12.17 -19.68
CA ARG A 105 -6.62 -12.47 -20.34
C ARG A 105 -6.20 -13.91 -20.02
N SER A 106 -5.86 -14.69 -21.04
CA SER A 106 -5.35 -16.07 -20.93
C SER A 106 -6.21 -17.04 -20.09
N PRO A 107 -7.53 -17.17 -20.36
CA PRO A 107 -8.40 -18.12 -19.64
C PRO A 107 -8.06 -19.58 -19.98
N LEU A 108 -8.36 -20.51 -19.07
CA LEU A 108 -8.26 -21.94 -19.34
C LEU A 108 -9.54 -22.40 -20.07
N VAL A 109 -9.46 -22.58 -21.39
CA VAL A 109 -10.58 -23.05 -22.22
C VAL A 109 -10.66 -24.58 -22.18
N LEU A 110 -11.83 -25.10 -21.82
CA LEU A 110 -12.17 -26.52 -21.78
C LEU A 110 -13.46 -26.78 -22.58
N PRO A 111 -13.64 -27.97 -23.19
CA PRO A 111 -14.91 -28.34 -23.80
C PRO A 111 -16.00 -28.52 -22.73
N ALA A 112 -17.20 -28.03 -23.01
CA ALA A 112 -18.39 -28.21 -22.16
C ALA A 112 -19.65 -28.24 -23.04
N ALA A 113 -20.43 -29.32 -22.99
CA ALA A 113 -21.67 -29.45 -23.75
C ALA A 113 -22.84 -28.65 -23.15
N SER A 114 -22.72 -28.14 -21.91
CA SER A 114 -23.78 -27.36 -21.25
C SER A 114 -23.26 -26.38 -20.20
N ARG A 115 -24.10 -25.38 -19.84
CA ARG A 115 -23.82 -24.43 -18.75
C ARG A 115 -23.58 -25.12 -17.40
N HIS A 116 -24.29 -26.22 -17.11
CA HIS A 116 -24.11 -26.99 -15.88
C HIS A 116 -22.74 -27.70 -15.84
N GLU A 117 -22.27 -28.21 -16.98
CA GLU A 117 -20.93 -28.78 -17.10
C GLU A 117 -19.85 -27.71 -16.92
N CYS A 118 -20.03 -26.51 -17.49
CA CYS A 118 -19.12 -25.39 -17.28
C CYS A 118 -19.05 -24.93 -15.80
N ILE A 119 -20.19 -24.85 -15.10
CA ILE A 119 -20.24 -24.61 -13.65
C ILE A 119 -19.46 -25.70 -12.90
N GLN A 120 -19.70 -26.98 -13.22
CA GLN A 120 -19.03 -28.10 -12.55
C GLN A 120 -17.52 -28.13 -12.82
N LEU A 121 -17.07 -27.79 -14.03
CA LEU A 121 -15.65 -27.65 -14.38
C LEU A 121 -14.98 -26.53 -13.56
N CYS A 122 -15.64 -25.37 -13.41
CA CYS A 122 -15.11 -24.29 -12.56
C CYS A 122 -15.02 -24.72 -11.09
N VAL A 123 -16.12 -25.24 -10.51
CA VAL A 123 -16.19 -25.61 -9.08
C VAL A 123 -15.28 -26.79 -8.72
N SER A 124 -14.94 -27.65 -9.68
CA SER A 124 -14.03 -28.80 -9.48
C SER A 124 -12.59 -28.54 -9.93
N ASN A 125 -12.25 -27.35 -10.44
CA ASN A 125 -10.90 -27.04 -10.89
C ASN A 125 -9.91 -27.02 -9.72
N THR A 126 -8.83 -27.80 -9.84
CA THR A 126 -7.75 -27.87 -8.85
C THR A 126 -6.45 -27.20 -9.31
N HIS A 127 -6.36 -26.76 -10.57
CA HIS A 127 -5.18 -26.08 -11.10
C HIS A 127 -5.03 -24.64 -10.58
N PHE A 128 -6.15 -23.96 -10.35
CA PHE A 128 -6.23 -22.63 -9.75
C PHE A 128 -7.63 -22.41 -9.13
N PRO A 129 -7.81 -21.52 -8.15
CA PRO A 129 -9.13 -21.17 -7.64
C PRO A 129 -9.97 -20.51 -8.75
N CYS A 130 -10.96 -21.23 -9.28
CA CYS A 130 -11.85 -20.70 -10.29
C CYS A 130 -12.90 -19.78 -9.65
N ARG A 131 -12.78 -18.47 -9.94
CA ARG A 131 -13.70 -17.42 -9.46
C ARG A 131 -14.79 -17.09 -10.48
N ALA A 132 -14.55 -17.31 -11.77
CA ALA A 132 -15.58 -17.16 -12.80
C ALA A 132 -15.32 -18.01 -14.06
N ALA A 133 -16.30 -18.07 -14.97
CA ALA A 133 -16.16 -18.66 -16.29
C ALA A 133 -17.08 -17.96 -17.32
N ASN A 134 -16.68 -17.96 -18.60
CA ASN A 134 -17.58 -17.70 -19.73
C ASN A 134 -17.97 -19.03 -20.40
N PHE A 135 -19.26 -19.25 -20.65
CA PHE A 135 -19.77 -20.41 -21.40
C PHE A 135 -20.28 -19.98 -22.78
N TYR A 136 -19.67 -20.49 -23.86
CA TYR A 136 -20.05 -20.22 -25.26
C TYR A 136 -20.87 -21.39 -25.83
N LYS A 137 -22.12 -21.15 -26.25
CA LYS A 137 -23.11 -22.21 -26.50
C LYS A 137 -22.95 -22.86 -27.87
N GLU A 138 -22.69 -22.09 -28.92
CA GLU A 138 -22.41 -22.59 -30.28
C GLU A 138 -21.13 -23.41 -30.31
N ARG A 139 -20.07 -22.90 -29.65
CA ARG A 139 -18.76 -23.56 -29.61
C ARG A 139 -18.69 -24.75 -28.66
N ARG A 140 -19.54 -24.77 -27.62
CA ARG A 140 -19.49 -25.74 -26.51
C ARG A 140 -18.17 -25.67 -25.76
N GLU A 141 -17.77 -24.44 -25.42
CA GLU A 141 -16.52 -24.10 -24.74
C GLU A 141 -16.80 -23.38 -23.43
N CYS A 142 -16.00 -23.69 -22.40
CA CYS A 142 -16.02 -23.10 -21.08
C CYS A 142 -14.65 -22.48 -20.80
N ALA A 143 -14.56 -21.15 -20.76
CA ALA A 143 -13.34 -20.41 -20.49
C ALA A 143 -13.26 -20.06 -19.00
N LEU A 144 -12.48 -20.84 -18.24
CA LEU A 144 -12.32 -20.70 -16.79
C LEU A 144 -11.35 -19.56 -16.42
N SER A 145 -11.63 -18.88 -15.31
CA SER A 145 -10.93 -17.68 -14.84
C SER A 145 -10.64 -17.71 -13.33
N SER A 146 -9.44 -17.26 -12.95
CA SER A 146 -9.07 -16.95 -11.56
C SER A 146 -9.58 -15.57 -11.09
N MET A 147 -10.34 -14.87 -11.94
CA MET A 147 -10.85 -13.52 -11.74
C MET A 147 -12.36 -13.44 -11.96
N ASP A 148 -13.04 -12.63 -11.13
CA ASP A 148 -14.46 -12.28 -11.24
C ASP A 148 -14.65 -10.79 -11.65
N ARG A 149 -15.90 -10.31 -11.78
CA ARG A 149 -16.23 -8.93 -12.18
C ARG A 149 -15.71 -7.86 -11.23
N PHE A 150 -15.33 -8.24 -10.01
CA PHE A 150 -14.80 -7.35 -8.97
C PHE A 150 -13.26 -7.37 -8.94
N ALA A 151 -12.63 -8.34 -9.61
CA ALA A 151 -11.17 -8.46 -9.69
C ALA A 151 -10.55 -7.61 -10.81
N VAL A 152 -11.33 -7.17 -11.80
CA VAL A 152 -10.89 -6.39 -12.96
C VAL A 152 -10.86 -4.87 -12.70
N SER A 153 -10.20 -4.11 -13.59
CA SER A 153 -10.32 -2.64 -13.63
C SER A 153 -11.66 -2.21 -14.25
N GLU A 154 -12.03 -0.93 -14.10
CA GLU A 154 -13.25 -0.39 -14.72
C GLU A 154 -13.22 -0.43 -16.27
N GLU A 155 -12.03 -0.56 -16.87
CA GLU A 155 -11.82 -0.68 -18.32
C GLU A 155 -12.10 -2.10 -18.84
N MET A 156 -12.15 -3.09 -17.94
CA MET A 156 -12.38 -4.52 -18.24
C MET A 156 -13.69 -5.03 -17.62
N GLN A 157 -14.67 -4.14 -17.44
CA GLN A 157 -16.00 -4.46 -16.94
C GLN A 157 -16.71 -5.55 -17.75
N LEU A 158 -17.70 -6.18 -17.11
CA LEU A 158 -18.58 -7.18 -17.70
C LEU A 158 -19.28 -6.62 -18.96
N ARG A 159 -19.09 -7.28 -20.10
CA ARG A 159 -19.68 -6.89 -21.39
C ARG A 159 -21.10 -7.44 -21.48
N SER A 160 -22.09 -6.57 -21.27
CA SER A 160 -23.50 -6.88 -21.53
C SER A 160 -23.80 -7.00 -23.03
N GLU A 161 -25.00 -7.53 -23.35
CA GLU A 161 -25.51 -7.73 -24.72
C GLU A 161 -24.68 -8.71 -25.58
N ALA A 162 -23.79 -9.48 -24.97
CA ALA A 162 -22.92 -10.42 -25.65
C ALA A 162 -23.72 -11.67 -26.10
N THR A 163 -23.82 -11.86 -27.42
CA THR A 163 -24.48 -13.02 -28.03
C THR A 163 -23.67 -14.31 -27.82
N ASP A 164 -24.36 -15.47 -27.83
CA ASP A 164 -23.82 -16.82 -27.61
C ASP A 164 -23.24 -17.13 -26.21
N VAL A 165 -22.93 -16.13 -25.39
CA VAL A 165 -22.20 -16.30 -24.13
C VAL A 165 -23.05 -16.10 -22.87
N GLU A 166 -22.76 -16.89 -21.84
CA GLU A 166 -23.25 -16.71 -20.47
C GLU A 166 -22.07 -16.64 -19.50
N TYR A 167 -22.08 -15.63 -18.62
CA TYR A 167 -21.06 -15.42 -17.61
C TYR A 167 -21.48 -16.07 -16.28
N ILE A 168 -20.55 -16.75 -15.63
CA ILE A 168 -20.76 -17.57 -14.45
C ILE A 168 -19.79 -17.10 -13.36
N GLU A 169 -20.27 -16.69 -12.20
CA GLU A 169 -19.42 -16.50 -11.02
C GLU A 169 -19.48 -17.69 -10.08
N SER A 170 -18.34 -18.05 -9.51
CA SER A 170 -18.19 -19.11 -8.51
C SER A 170 -18.16 -18.52 -7.11
N ASN A 171 -19.07 -18.98 -6.25
CA ASN A 171 -19.04 -18.68 -4.82
C ASN A 171 -18.21 -19.72 -4.03
N CYS A 172 -17.69 -20.76 -4.69
CA CYS A 172 -17.08 -21.93 -4.05
C CYS A 172 -15.60 -21.78 -3.66
N ASP A 173 -14.94 -20.72 -4.11
CA ASP A 173 -13.62 -20.34 -3.61
C ASP A 173 -13.72 -19.91 -2.11
N ARG A 174 -12.58 -19.69 -1.46
CA ARG A 174 -12.56 -19.17 -0.09
C ARG A 174 -12.40 -17.64 -0.11
N PRO A 175 -13.26 -16.88 0.60
CA PRO A 175 -13.12 -15.44 0.67
C PRO A 175 -11.74 -15.08 1.23
N MET A 176 -11.06 -14.19 0.51
CA MET A 176 -9.71 -13.75 0.84
C MET A 176 -9.72 -12.91 2.12
N ARG A 177 -9.28 -13.53 3.22
CA ARG A 177 -9.18 -12.88 4.54
C ARG A 177 -7.95 -11.98 4.60
N GLY A 178 -8.13 -10.79 5.16
CA GLY A 178 -7.06 -9.80 5.26
C GLY A 178 -7.59 -8.41 5.60
N LEU A 179 -6.81 -7.39 5.23
CA LEU A 179 -7.09 -5.97 5.41
C LEU A 179 -8.04 -5.51 4.31
N CYS A 180 -9.35 -5.54 4.59
CA CYS A 180 -10.40 -5.18 3.65
C CYS A 180 -10.88 -3.72 3.83
N HIS A 181 -10.76 -2.93 2.77
CA HIS A 181 -11.25 -1.55 2.69
C HIS A 181 -12.70 -1.51 2.18
N PHE A 182 -13.55 -0.68 2.79
CA PHE A 182 -14.94 -0.47 2.39
C PHE A 182 -15.21 1.03 2.28
N THR A 183 -15.78 1.46 1.15
CA THR A 183 -16.23 2.84 0.92
C THR A 183 -17.67 3.01 1.37
N GLU A 184 -17.98 4.09 2.11
CA GLU A 184 -19.35 4.44 2.48
C GLU A 184 -20.13 5.03 1.29
N VAL A 185 -21.40 4.63 1.16
CA VAL A 185 -22.38 5.17 0.21
C VAL A 185 -23.56 5.71 1.01
N LEU A 186 -23.56 7.03 1.20
CA LEU A 186 -24.60 7.77 1.91
C LEU A 186 -25.97 7.61 1.24
N GLY A 187 -27.03 7.49 2.06
CA GLY A 187 -28.42 7.56 1.59
C GLY A 187 -28.88 6.38 0.72
N ARG A 188 -28.23 5.21 0.84
CA ARG A 188 -28.65 3.96 0.18
C ARG A 188 -28.42 2.77 1.12
N SER A 189 -29.51 2.12 1.57
CA SER A 189 -29.46 0.77 2.15
C SER A 189 -29.31 -0.30 1.04
N LEU A 190 -29.05 -1.55 1.43
CA LEU A 190 -29.03 -2.69 0.50
C LEU A 190 -30.46 -3.10 0.12
N VAL A 191 -30.75 -3.10 -1.18
CA VAL A 191 -32.07 -3.45 -1.74
C VAL A 191 -32.36 -4.96 -1.65
N SER A 192 -31.32 -5.80 -1.81
CA SER A 192 -31.43 -7.25 -1.76
C SER A 192 -30.30 -7.84 -0.89
N PRO A 193 -30.50 -7.93 0.43
CA PRO A 193 -29.53 -8.54 1.34
C PRO A 193 -29.62 -10.08 1.29
N ASP A 194 -28.48 -10.74 1.34
CA ASP A 194 -28.37 -12.20 1.36
C ASP A 194 -28.56 -12.78 2.77
N SER A 195 -28.18 -12.02 3.81
CA SER A 195 -28.36 -12.39 5.22
C SER A 195 -28.64 -11.16 6.07
N ILE A 196 -29.49 -11.31 7.09
CA ILE A 196 -29.87 -10.26 8.04
C ILE A 196 -29.58 -10.75 9.46
N TYR A 197 -28.89 -9.92 10.25
CA TYR A 197 -28.60 -10.15 11.66
C TYR A 197 -29.24 -9.05 12.50
N GLU A 198 -29.97 -9.43 13.54
CA GLU A 198 -30.60 -8.51 14.49
C GLU A 198 -29.72 -8.31 15.74
N GLN A 199 -30.01 -7.26 16.51
CA GLN A 199 -29.39 -6.97 17.81
C GLN A 199 -27.85 -6.77 17.75
N VAL A 200 -27.32 -6.44 16.57
CA VAL A 200 -25.89 -6.16 16.36
C VAL A 200 -25.53 -4.84 17.05
N PRO A 201 -24.52 -4.79 17.94
CA PRO A 201 -24.36 -3.66 18.86
C PRO A 201 -23.82 -2.38 18.21
N ASN A 202 -23.12 -2.48 17.06
CA ASN A 202 -22.54 -1.33 16.36
C ASN A 202 -22.13 -1.69 14.91
N LEU A 203 -21.86 -0.64 14.13
CA LEU A 203 -21.40 -0.71 12.73
C LEU A 203 -20.15 -1.59 12.55
N GLN A 204 -19.16 -1.49 13.46
CA GLN A 204 -17.92 -2.25 13.36
C GLN A 204 -18.18 -3.76 13.49
N THR A 205 -19.09 -4.17 14.38
CA THR A 205 -19.49 -5.58 14.52
C THR A 205 -20.18 -6.08 13.24
N CYS A 206 -20.94 -5.23 12.54
CA CYS A 206 -21.52 -5.56 11.22
C CYS A 206 -20.45 -5.71 10.13
N LYS A 207 -19.42 -4.84 10.12
CA LYS A 207 -18.23 -4.99 9.26
C LYS A 207 -17.49 -6.30 9.53
N ASP A 208 -17.31 -6.66 10.80
CA ASP A 208 -16.61 -7.88 11.21
C ASP A 208 -17.43 -9.15 10.85
N LEU A 209 -18.77 -9.09 10.90
CA LEU A 209 -19.65 -10.15 10.38
C LEU A 209 -19.49 -10.31 8.86
N CYS A 210 -19.37 -9.20 8.10
CA CYS A 210 -19.11 -9.27 6.66
C CYS A 210 -17.75 -9.94 6.35
N ILE A 211 -16.67 -9.45 6.96
CA ILE A 211 -15.30 -9.93 6.71
C ILE A 211 -15.13 -11.41 7.11
N ASN A 212 -15.83 -11.86 8.17
CA ASN A 212 -15.75 -13.23 8.66
C ASN A 212 -16.85 -14.16 8.13
N SER A 213 -17.73 -13.70 7.22
CA SER A 213 -18.75 -14.54 6.61
C SER A 213 -18.11 -15.77 5.95
N THR A 214 -18.77 -16.92 6.13
CA THR A 214 -18.30 -18.20 5.58
C THR A 214 -19.25 -18.79 4.56
N GLU A 215 -20.51 -18.36 4.52
CA GLU A 215 -21.56 -18.87 3.63
C GLU A 215 -21.46 -18.28 2.21
N PHE A 216 -20.97 -17.04 2.10
CA PHE A 216 -20.76 -16.37 0.83
C PHE A 216 -19.67 -15.30 0.94
N HIS A 217 -19.16 -14.88 -0.21
CA HIS A 217 -18.23 -13.75 -0.33
C HIS A 217 -18.98 -12.44 -0.05
N CYS A 218 -19.05 -11.99 1.21
CA CYS A 218 -19.65 -10.69 1.52
C CYS A 218 -18.84 -9.55 0.88
N ARG A 219 -19.51 -8.71 0.09
CA ARG A 219 -18.90 -7.56 -0.61
C ARG A 219 -19.58 -6.22 -0.27
N SER A 220 -20.77 -6.23 0.35
CA SER A 220 -21.35 -5.02 0.95
C SER A 220 -22.14 -5.32 2.21
N TYR A 221 -22.29 -4.31 3.07
CA TYR A 221 -23.15 -4.36 4.25
C TYR A 221 -23.86 -3.03 4.52
N ASP A 222 -24.99 -3.08 5.22
CA ASP A 222 -25.58 -1.90 5.88
C ASP A 222 -25.87 -2.17 7.36
N PHE A 223 -25.95 -1.09 8.14
CA PHE A 223 -26.25 -1.15 9.56
C PHE A 223 -27.22 -0.03 9.93
N ASN A 224 -28.39 -0.38 10.45
CA ASN A 224 -29.40 0.58 10.88
C ASN A 224 -30.09 0.08 12.16
N GLN A 225 -30.01 0.87 13.25
CA GLN A 225 -30.70 0.63 14.53
C GLN A 225 -30.56 -0.80 15.09
N GLY A 226 -29.37 -1.41 14.95
CA GLY A 226 -29.08 -2.76 15.44
C GLY A 226 -29.40 -3.89 14.46
N ILE A 227 -29.97 -3.58 13.30
CA ILE A 227 -30.10 -4.51 12.17
C ILE A 227 -28.87 -4.35 11.28
N CYS A 228 -28.14 -5.44 11.07
CA CYS A 228 -27.02 -5.56 10.14
C CYS A 228 -27.48 -6.39 8.93
N ARG A 229 -27.27 -5.88 7.71
CA ARG A 229 -27.58 -6.60 6.46
C ARG A 229 -26.28 -6.82 5.70
N LEU A 230 -26.08 -8.01 5.17
CA LEU A 230 -24.92 -8.34 4.32
C LEU A 230 -25.38 -8.71 2.91
N SER A 231 -24.54 -8.45 1.90
CA SER A 231 -24.73 -8.99 0.56
C SER A 231 -23.42 -9.39 -0.13
N HIS A 232 -23.52 -10.37 -1.03
CA HIS A 232 -22.43 -10.75 -1.94
C HIS A 232 -22.23 -9.77 -3.12
N ASN A 233 -23.20 -8.88 -3.35
CA ASN A 233 -23.15 -7.90 -4.42
C ASN A 233 -22.62 -6.53 -3.94
N THR A 234 -22.31 -5.66 -4.91
CA THR A 234 -21.95 -4.25 -4.68
C THR A 234 -22.63 -3.35 -5.71
N ARG A 235 -22.47 -2.03 -5.54
CA ARG A 235 -22.95 -0.97 -6.45
C ARG A 235 -22.48 -1.09 -7.91
N PHE A 236 -21.50 -1.94 -8.24
CA PHE A 236 -20.93 -2.04 -9.59
C PHE A 236 -21.80 -2.79 -10.62
N LEU A 237 -22.94 -3.38 -10.24
CA LEU A 237 -23.93 -3.86 -11.23
C LEU A 237 -24.75 -2.66 -11.76
N PRO A 238 -24.73 -2.35 -13.07
CA PRO A 238 -25.43 -1.18 -13.62
C PRO A 238 -26.94 -1.18 -13.35
N GLU A 239 -27.56 -2.36 -13.29
CA GLU A 239 -28.98 -2.55 -12.98
C GLU A 239 -29.33 -2.11 -11.54
N LEU A 240 -28.43 -2.35 -10.57
CA LEU A 240 -28.56 -1.88 -9.18
C LEU A 240 -28.27 -0.37 -9.01
N ARG A 241 -27.76 0.31 -10.03
CA ARG A 241 -27.61 1.77 -10.02
C ARG A 241 -28.97 2.47 -10.03
N ASN A 242 -29.90 1.91 -10.81
CA ASN A 242 -31.20 2.46 -11.18
C ASN A 242 -32.39 1.79 -10.48
N ALA A 243 -32.21 0.60 -9.90
CA ALA A 243 -33.20 0.00 -9.00
C ALA A 243 -33.62 1.02 -7.91
N ALA A 244 -34.92 1.29 -7.82
CA ALA A 244 -35.44 2.32 -6.93
C ALA A 244 -35.10 2.00 -5.46
N ALA A 245 -34.55 2.97 -4.74
CA ALA A 245 -34.27 2.82 -3.31
C ALA A 245 -35.60 2.79 -2.54
N VAL A 246 -36.08 1.58 -2.22
CA VAL A 246 -37.33 1.39 -1.47
C VAL A 246 -37.13 1.83 -0.02
N GLY A 247 -37.57 3.05 0.28
CA GLY A 247 -37.61 3.61 1.62
C GLY A 247 -36.83 4.92 1.77
N THR A 248 -37.57 5.99 2.04
CA THR A 248 -37.02 7.22 2.64
C THR A 248 -36.60 6.92 4.08
N ASP A 249 -35.29 6.77 4.34
CA ASP A 249 -34.56 7.63 5.29
C ASP A 249 -33.16 7.07 5.68
N SER A 250 -32.17 7.96 5.68
CA SER A 250 -30.94 7.93 6.51
C SER A 250 -29.97 6.73 6.48
N GLY A 251 -30.25 5.64 5.76
CA GLY A 251 -29.36 4.47 5.70
C GLY A 251 -28.09 4.70 4.86
N SER A 252 -26.92 4.35 5.40
CA SER A 252 -25.66 4.20 4.64
C SER A 252 -25.33 2.73 4.40
N SER A 253 -24.82 2.40 3.22
CA SER A 253 -24.23 1.08 2.93
C SER A 253 -22.74 1.18 2.62
N TYR A 254 -22.00 0.14 2.93
CA TYR A 254 -20.55 0.08 2.86
C TYR A 254 -20.16 -0.99 1.84
N HIS A 255 -19.41 -0.60 0.81
CA HIS A 255 -19.09 -1.44 -0.35
C HIS A 255 -17.59 -1.73 -0.41
N LEU A 256 -17.24 -3.00 -0.56
CA LEU A 256 -15.86 -3.47 -0.57
C LEU A 256 -15.10 -2.90 -1.78
N THR A 257 -14.01 -2.18 -1.52
CA THR A 257 -13.14 -1.57 -2.54
C THR A 257 -12.03 -2.53 -2.95
N SER A 258 -11.36 -3.12 -1.95
CA SER A 258 -10.20 -4.01 -2.09
C SER A 258 -9.96 -4.76 -0.77
N CYS A 259 -9.30 -5.93 -0.84
CA CYS A 259 -8.79 -6.67 0.31
C CYS A 259 -7.33 -7.03 0.05
N TYR A 260 -6.48 -6.79 1.04
CA TYR A 260 -5.06 -7.12 0.99
C TYR A 260 -4.70 -8.20 2.03
N ASN A 261 -4.09 -9.30 1.59
CA ASN A 261 -3.53 -10.32 2.46
C ASN A 261 -2.00 -10.19 2.40
N VAL A 262 -1.42 -9.69 3.49
CA VAL A 262 0.00 -9.34 3.57
C VAL A 262 0.72 -10.35 4.44
N SER A 263 1.72 -10.99 3.87
CA SER A 263 2.59 -11.95 4.54
C SER A 263 4.02 -11.42 4.53
N VAL A 264 4.71 -11.50 5.67
CA VAL A 264 6.08 -10.99 5.83
C VAL A 264 7.03 -12.18 5.84
N HIS A 265 8.03 -12.16 4.96
CA HIS A 265 9.10 -13.15 4.93
C HIS A 265 10.40 -12.53 5.44
N CYS A 266 10.86 -12.95 6.61
CA CYS A 266 12.09 -12.50 7.22
C CYS A 266 13.26 -13.37 6.73
N GLY A 267 14.00 -12.91 5.72
CA GLY A 267 15.23 -13.53 5.21
C GLY A 267 16.48 -13.00 5.94
N THR A 268 17.65 -13.62 5.73
CA THR A 268 18.86 -13.29 6.52
C THR A 268 19.37 -11.86 6.30
N ASN A 269 19.17 -11.29 5.11
CA ASN A 269 19.72 -10.01 4.69
C ASN A 269 18.63 -8.96 4.37
N SER A 270 17.37 -9.41 4.25
CA SER A 270 16.23 -8.60 3.82
C SER A 270 14.94 -9.15 4.41
N MET A 271 13.91 -8.31 4.47
CA MET A 271 12.54 -8.73 4.73
C MET A 271 11.66 -8.41 3.51
N THR A 272 10.90 -9.40 3.05
CA THR A 272 10.01 -9.27 1.90
C THR A 272 8.57 -9.16 2.38
N ALA A 273 7.91 -8.03 2.07
CA ALA A 273 6.47 -7.91 2.13
C ALA A 273 5.88 -8.59 0.89
N LYS A 274 5.09 -9.66 1.07
CA LYS A 274 4.35 -10.31 -0.02
C LYS A 274 2.87 -10.01 0.13
N ILE A 275 2.35 -9.20 -0.78
CA ILE A 275 0.98 -8.69 -0.81
C ILE A 275 0.21 -9.46 -1.87
N LYS A 276 -0.88 -10.11 -1.44
CA LYS A 276 -1.94 -10.57 -2.35
C LYS A 276 -3.07 -9.54 -2.30
N SER A 277 -3.70 -9.30 -3.45
CA SER A 277 -4.88 -8.44 -3.62
C SER A 277 -6.05 -9.25 -4.20
N ASN A 278 -7.27 -8.96 -3.79
CA ASN A 278 -8.47 -9.60 -4.37
C ASN A 278 -8.84 -9.06 -5.78
N LYS A 279 -8.19 -7.96 -6.20
CA LYS A 279 -8.38 -7.20 -7.43
C LYS A 279 -7.03 -6.83 -8.06
N LEU A 280 -6.97 -6.71 -9.38
CA LEU A 280 -5.80 -6.19 -10.08
C LEU A 280 -5.40 -4.83 -9.51
N PHE A 281 -4.25 -4.80 -8.84
CA PHE A 281 -3.65 -3.59 -8.32
C PHE A 281 -2.78 -2.95 -9.39
N ARG A 282 -2.96 -1.65 -9.58
CA ARG A 282 -2.11 -0.80 -10.42
C ARG A 282 -1.75 0.42 -9.58
N GLY A 283 -0.47 0.76 -9.55
CA GLY A 283 0.08 1.77 -8.66
C GLY A 283 1.38 1.27 -8.02
N LYS A 284 1.73 1.81 -6.86
CA LYS A 284 3.03 1.61 -6.21
C LYS A 284 2.88 1.01 -4.82
N VAL A 285 3.84 0.18 -4.41
CA VAL A 285 4.08 -0.16 -3.00
C VAL A 285 5.48 0.28 -2.61
N TYR A 286 5.62 1.00 -1.50
CA TYR A 286 6.89 1.65 -1.14
C TYR A 286 7.10 1.81 0.37
N ASP A 287 8.35 2.01 0.80
CA ASP A 287 8.68 2.40 2.18
C ASP A 287 8.31 3.86 2.46
N LYS A 288 7.59 4.10 3.56
CA LYS A 288 7.05 5.41 3.94
C LYS A 288 8.12 6.49 4.14
N SER A 289 9.32 6.13 4.62
CA SER A 289 10.44 7.07 4.75
C SER A 289 11.17 7.27 3.43
N ARG A 290 11.15 6.27 2.53
CA ARG A 290 11.90 6.26 1.27
C ARG A 290 11.02 5.92 0.05
N PRO A 291 10.04 6.79 -0.28
CA PRO A 291 9.00 6.50 -1.28
C PRO A 291 9.51 6.40 -2.72
N ASN A 292 10.66 7.01 -3.02
CA ASN A 292 11.22 7.06 -4.38
C ASN A 292 12.30 5.98 -4.62
N SER A 293 13.01 5.55 -3.57
CA SER A 293 14.16 4.62 -3.68
C SER A 293 13.89 3.22 -3.12
N CYS A 294 12.83 3.02 -2.31
CA CYS A 294 12.34 1.70 -1.92
C CYS A 294 10.91 1.52 -2.43
N VAL A 295 10.75 1.33 -3.74
CA VAL A 295 9.45 1.25 -4.42
C VAL A 295 9.40 0.08 -5.40
N ALA A 296 8.25 -0.59 -5.46
CA ALA A 296 7.89 -1.52 -6.51
C ALA A 296 6.65 -1.01 -7.26
N ASP A 297 6.82 -0.73 -8.54
CA ASP A 297 5.75 -0.40 -9.49
C ASP A 297 4.99 -1.66 -9.92
N VAL A 298 3.68 -1.69 -9.65
CA VAL A 298 2.82 -2.85 -9.93
C VAL A 298 1.95 -2.55 -11.15
N ASN A 299 2.22 -3.26 -12.24
CA ASN A 299 1.58 -3.05 -13.54
C ASN A 299 0.40 -3.99 -13.77
N SER A 300 -0.67 -3.81 -12.97
CA SER A 300 -1.92 -4.61 -13.06
C SER A 300 -1.70 -6.08 -12.69
N ASP A 301 -1.38 -6.33 -11.41
CA ASP A 301 -1.19 -7.67 -10.84
C ASP A 301 -2.03 -7.85 -9.56
N THR A 302 -2.36 -9.10 -9.22
CA THR A 302 -2.94 -9.49 -7.93
C THR A 302 -1.89 -9.91 -6.89
N ASP A 303 -0.71 -10.37 -7.33
CA ASP A 303 0.37 -10.86 -6.46
C ASP A 303 1.63 -10.02 -6.64
N PHE A 304 1.97 -9.19 -5.65
CA PHE A 304 3.12 -8.31 -5.70
C PHE A 304 3.92 -8.30 -4.40
N GLN A 305 5.17 -7.85 -4.45
CA GLN A 305 6.05 -7.81 -3.29
C GLN A 305 6.98 -6.60 -3.27
N LEU A 306 7.29 -6.13 -2.06
CA LEU A 306 8.37 -5.18 -1.80
C LEU A 306 9.43 -5.89 -0.96
N GLU A 307 10.67 -5.89 -1.43
CA GLU A 307 11.81 -6.39 -0.65
C GLU A 307 12.54 -5.20 -0.03
N MET A 308 12.87 -5.31 1.26
CA MET A 308 13.54 -4.27 2.04
C MET A 308 14.79 -4.88 2.67
N GLY A 309 15.98 -4.57 2.15
CA GLY A 309 17.24 -5.03 2.73
C GLY A 309 17.54 -4.38 4.08
N PHE A 310 18.09 -5.12 5.04
CA PHE A 310 18.44 -4.56 6.35
C PHE A 310 19.58 -3.52 6.29
N ASN A 311 20.44 -3.64 5.28
CA ASN A 311 21.54 -2.73 4.99
C ASN A 311 21.29 -1.93 3.68
N ASP A 312 20.07 -1.99 3.14
CA ASP A 312 19.74 -1.35 1.86
C ASP A 312 19.57 0.16 2.08
N LEU A 313 20.40 0.95 1.42
CA LEU A 313 20.39 2.41 1.52
C LEU A 313 19.15 3.03 0.87
N GLY A 314 18.45 2.28 0.02
CA GLY A 314 17.16 2.63 -0.56
C GLY A 314 15.99 2.48 0.43
N CYS A 315 16.03 1.54 1.40
CA CYS A 315 14.90 1.19 2.28
C CYS A 315 15.17 1.49 3.77
N GLU A 316 14.27 2.18 4.47
CA GLU A 316 14.51 2.58 5.87
C GLU A 316 14.12 1.51 6.89
N VAL A 317 14.90 0.43 6.95
CA VAL A 317 14.65 -0.65 7.91
C VAL A 317 15.21 -0.30 9.29
N SER A 318 14.37 0.29 10.13
CA SER A 318 14.73 0.66 11.50
C SER A 318 14.96 -0.58 12.41
N GLN A 319 15.94 -0.52 13.30
CA GLN A 319 16.21 -1.58 14.28
C GLN A 319 15.73 -1.18 15.68
N GLU A 320 14.51 -1.60 16.05
CA GLU A 320 13.90 -1.26 17.35
C GLU A 320 14.64 -1.83 18.57
N SER A 321 15.33 -2.97 18.40
CA SER A 321 16.18 -3.60 19.42
C SER A 321 17.03 -4.70 18.78
N SER A 322 18.03 -5.22 19.49
CA SER A 322 18.88 -6.30 18.98
C SER A 322 18.06 -7.48 18.47
N GLY A 323 18.21 -7.81 17.18
CA GLY A 323 17.45 -8.83 16.48
C GLY A 323 16.03 -8.45 16.03
N LYS A 324 15.53 -7.23 16.26
CA LYS A 324 14.20 -6.78 15.78
C LYS A 324 14.30 -5.63 14.79
N PHE A 325 13.69 -5.81 13.63
CA PHE A 325 13.68 -4.88 12.52
C PHE A 325 12.25 -4.49 12.17
N SER A 326 12.03 -3.25 11.74
CA SER A 326 10.73 -2.78 11.26
C SER A 326 10.83 -1.66 10.22
N SER A 327 9.88 -1.67 9.30
CA SER A 327 9.63 -0.62 8.30
C SER A 327 8.13 -0.33 8.29
N ASN A 328 7.74 0.82 7.74
CA ASN A 328 6.35 1.12 7.46
C ASN A 328 6.18 1.27 5.95
N ILE A 329 5.36 0.44 5.31
CA ILE A 329 5.11 0.50 3.87
C ILE A 329 3.76 1.15 3.58
N ILE A 330 3.62 1.76 2.40
CA ILE A 330 2.37 2.28 1.85
C ILE A 330 2.03 1.51 0.57
N ILE A 331 0.76 1.14 0.41
CA ILE A 331 0.19 0.62 -0.85
C ILE A 331 -0.69 1.73 -1.45
N GLN A 332 -0.29 2.29 -2.59
CA GLN A 332 -0.89 3.49 -3.20
C GLN A 332 -1.47 3.20 -4.59
N HIS A 333 -2.77 3.45 -4.78
CA HIS A 333 -3.52 3.14 -6.01
C HIS A 333 -3.37 4.18 -7.14
N HIS A 334 -2.78 5.34 -6.87
CA HIS A 334 -2.66 6.44 -7.83
C HIS A 334 -1.28 7.10 -7.77
N ASP A 335 -0.52 7.00 -8.87
CA ASP A 335 0.93 7.26 -8.95
C ASP A 335 1.43 8.63 -8.41
N MET A 336 0.55 9.63 -8.30
CA MET A 336 0.91 11.02 -7.93
C MET A 336 0.20 11.56 -6.68
N ILE A 337 -0.76 10.84 -6.08
CA ILE A 337 -1.60 11.38 -4.98
C ILE A 337 -1.92 10.26 -3.98
N VAL A 338 -1.73 10.52 -2.69
CA VAL A 338 -2.17 9.63 -1.60
C VAL A 338 -3.58 10.01 -1.17
N THR A 339 -4.44 9.01 -0.99
CA THR A 339 -5.87 9.10 -0.75
C THR A 339 -6.30 8.29 0.48
N GLU A 340 -7.54 8.45 0.94
CA GLU A 340 -8.10 7.64 2.03
C GLU A 340 -8.21 6.14 1.70
N GLN A 341 -8.06 5.75 0.43
CA GLN A 341 -8.08 4.34 -0.01
C GLN A 341 -6.71 3.65 0.15
N ASP A 342 -5.64 4.42 0.38
CA ASP A 342 -4.26 3.92 0.37
C ASP A 342 -3.83 3.41 1.75
N LEU A 343 -3.15 2.27 1.76
CA LEU A 343 -3.01 1.45 2.97
C LEU A 343 -1.58 1.48 3.53
N GLY A 344 -1.41 2.15 4.67
CA GLY A 344 -0.17 2.16 5.44
C GLY A 344 -0.08 0.99 6.42
N LEU A 345 1.03 0.25 6.40
CA LEU A 345 1.26 -0.98 7.18
C LEU A 345 2.61 -0.94 7.90
N SER A 346 2.65 -1.31 9.18
CA SER A 346 3.89 -1.48 9.94
C SER A 346 4.33 -2.94 9.90
N ILE A 347 5.45 -3.22 9.24
CA ILE A 347 6.03 -4.55 9.05
C ILE A 347 7.14 -4.76 10.07
N LYS A 348 7.15 -5.90 10.76
CA LYS A 348 8.15 -6.22 11.78
C LYS A 348 8.68 -7.65 11.65
N CYS A 349 10.00 -7.80 11.71
CA CYS A 349 10.71 -9.07 11.80
C CYS A 349 11.42 -9.18 13.16
N SER A 350 11.42 -10.38 13.77
CA SER A 350 12.09 -10.60 15.05
C SER A 350 12.87 -11.92 15.07
N TYR A 351 14.17 -11.80 15.24
CA TYR A 351 15.12 -12.89 15.35
C TYR A 351 15.39 -13.22 16.82
N SER A 352 15.30 -14.51 17.16
CA SER A 352 15.68 -14.98 18.48
C SER A 352 17.19 -15.20 18.53
N LEU A 353 17.92 -14.26 19.13
CA LEU A 353 19.36 -14.36 19.42
C LEU A 353 19.66 -15.33 20.59
N ALA A 354 18.81 -16.33 20.82
CA ALA A 354 19.03 -17.36 21.82
C ALA A 354 20.12 -18.33 21.32
N ASN A 355 21.24 -18.40 22.04
CA ASN A 355 22.40 -19.24 21.72
C ASN A 355 22.01 -20.68 21.34
N ARG A 356 21.95 -20.96 20.04
CA ARG A 356 21.91 -22.31 19.48
C ARG A 356 23.28 -22.73 19.01
N SER A 357 24.21 -22.82 19.95
CA SER A 357 25.40 -23.65 19.81
C SER A 357 24.96 -25.11 19.74
N VAL A 358 24.65 -25.58 18.52
CA VAL A 358 24.34 -26.99 18.26
C VAL A 358 25.61 -27.79 18.51
N GLN A 359 25.68 -28.41 19.70
CA GLN A 359 26.73 -29.37 20.01
C GLN A 359 26.63 -30.54 19.03
N HIS A 360 27.48 -30.53 18.00
CA HIS A 360 27.62 -31.67 17.11
C HIS A 360 28.35 -32.79 17.84
N GLY A 361 27.57 -33.72 18.40
CA GLY A 361 28.07 -34.93 19.05
C GLY A 361 28.69 -35.89 18.03
N VAL A 362 29.91 -35.59 17.59
CA VAL A 362 30.72 -36.49 16.77
C VAL A 362 31.52 -37.39 17.71
N ASN A 363 31.01 -38.59 17.96
CA ASN A 363 31.66 -39.57 18.81
C ASN A 363 32.76 -40.32 18.02
N LEU A 364 34.01 -39.92 18.20
CA LEU A 364 35.20 -40.59 17.64
C LEU A 364 36.24 -40.83 18.73
N ASP A 365 36.18 -42.01 19.36
CA ASP A 365 37.30 -42.57 20.11
C ASP A 365 38.30 -43.21 19.14
N VAL A 366 39.59 -42.90 19.32
CA VAL A 366 40.72 -43.85 19.40
C VAL A 366 42.05 -43.07 19.50
N LYS A 367 42.60 -43.06 20.72
CA LYS A 367 44.03 -42.96 21.12
C LYS A 367 45.07 -42.33 20.17
N GLY A 368 45.74 -41.26 20.64
CA GLY A 368 47.04 -40.82 20.13
C GLY A 368 47.62 -39.58 20.85
N GLU A 369 48.72 -39.74 21.58
CA GLU A 369 49.51 -38.68 22.25
C GLU A 369 50.72 -38.25 21.39
N PRO A 370 51.43 -37.12 21.68
CA PRO A 370 51.01 -35.89 22.37
C PRO A 370 51.46 -34.57 21.67
N ALA A 371 51.00 -33.45 22.23
CA ALA A 371 51.66 -32.12 22.26
C ALA A 371 52.02 -31.37 20.96
N MET A 372 51.34 -30.23 20.76
CA MET A 372 51.99 -28.96 20.40
C MET A 372 51.22 -27.78 21.01
N MET A 373 51.87 -26.99 21.88
CA MET A 373 51.34 -25.70 22.35
C MET A 373 51.66 -24.61 21.31
N GLY A 374 50.88 -24.57 20.23
CA GLY A 374 50.91 -23.47 19.26
C GLY A 374 50.02 -22.32 19.72
N SER A 375 50.60 -21.26 20.29
CA SER A 375 49.89 -20.01 20.56
C SER A 375 49.61 -19.26 19.26
N HIS A 376 48.55 -19.65 18.56
CA HIS A 376 48.02 -18.90 17.43
C HIS A 376 47.34 -17.62 17.94
N GLU A 377 48.14 -16.56 18.13
CA GLU A 377 47.62 -15.20 18.15
C GLU A 377 47.01 -14.90 16.79
N SER A 378 45.69 -15.09 16.70
CA SER A 378 44.89 -14.58 15.59
C SER A 378 44.75 -13.07 15.77
N SER A 379 45.71 -12.33 15.21
CA SER A 379 45.67 -10.87 15.14
C SER A 379 44.54 -10.45 14.19
N PHE A 380 43.33 -10.31 14.72
CA PHE A 380 42.20 -9.73 14.00
C PHE A 380 42.51 -8.26 13.73
N VAL A 381 42.88 -7.94 12.48
CA VAL A 381 43.07 -6.54 12.05
C VAL A 381 41.68 -5.94 11.82
N LEU A 382 41.26 -5.06 12.71
CA LEU A 382 39.96 -4.37 12.63
C LEU A 382 39.84 -3.59 11.32
N SER A 383 38.61 -3.48 10.81
CA SER A 383 38.26 -2.58 9.71
C SER A 383 38.64 -1.14 10.09
N PRO A 384 39.33 -0.37 9.22
CA PRO A 384 39.69 1.01 9.49
C PRO A 384 38.44 1.90 9.51
N THR A 385 38.50 3.00 10.25
CA THR A 385 37.47 4.06 10.22
C THR A 385 37.89 5.19 9.28
N VAL A 386 36.98 5.64 8.43
CA VAL A 386 37.19 6.68 7.41
C VAL A 386 36.34 7.92 7.72
N THR A 387 36.89 9.11 7.48
CA THR A 387 36.12 10.36 7.53
C THR A 387 36.11 11.06 6.18
N MET A 388 35.00 11.76 5.90
CA MET A 388 34.81 12.57 4.69
C MET A 388 34.69 14.05 5.08
N HIS A 389 35.55 14.87 4.48
CA HIS A 389 35.64 16.31 4.72
C HIS A 389 35.44 17.06 3.40
N ILE A 390 34.68 18.16 3.41
CA ILE A 390 34.61 19.09 2.27
C ILE A 390 35.63 20.19 2.53
N THR A 391 36.59 20.35 1.63
CA THR A 391 37.69 21.31 1.80
C THR A 391 37.76 22.31 0.66
N ASP A 392 38.39 23.45 0.94
CA ASP A 392 38.80 24.42 -0.08
C ASP A 392 40.07 23.96 -0.83
N ARG A 393 40.63 24.84 -1.67
CA ARG A 393 41.90 24.62 -2.39
C ARG A 393 43.15 24.62 -1.50
N SER A 394 43.09 25.23 -0.31
CA SER A 394 44.15 25.17 0.71
C SER A 394 44.18 23.78 1.38
N GLY A 395 43.02 23.12 1.42
CA GLY A 395 42.81 21.83 2.07
C GLY A 395 42.14 21.94 3.44
N ASP A 396 41.66 23.13 3.80
CA ASP A 396 40.98 23.43 5.05
C ASP A 396 39.48 23.09 4.95
N ASP A 397 38.92 22.53 6.02
CA ASP A 397 37.52 22.12 6.11
C ASP A 397 36.56 23.34 6.04
N ILE A 398 35.51 23.24 5.22
CA ILE A 398 34.50 24.29 5.06
C ILE A 398 33.06 23.77 5.23
N HIS A 399 32.17 24.67 5.67
CA HIS A 399 30.73 24.38 5.89
C HIS A 399 29.79 25.27 5.07
N ALA A 400 30.32 26.27 4.36
CA ALA A 400 29.55 27.10 3.43
C ALA A 400 30.40 27.57 2.23
N ALA A 401 29.76 27.71 1.07
CA ALA A 401 30.36 28.18 -0.19
C ALA A 401 29.34 28.95 -1.06
N GLN A 402 29.77 29.47 -2.22
CA GLN A 402 28.92 30.04 -3.27
C GLN A 402 28.92 29.16 -4.53
N VAL A 403 27.84 29.21 -5.31
CA VAL A 403 27.73 28.43 -6.57
C VAL A 403 28.88 28.76 -7.54
N GLY A 404 29.61 27.71 -7.93
CA GLY A 404 30.80 27.76 -8.77
C GLY A 404 32.09 28.15 -8.02
N ASP A 405 32.14 27.95 -6.69
CA ASP A 405 33.40 27.92 -5.95
C ASP A 405 34.08 26.54 -6.11
N PRO A 406 35.40 26.46 -6.35
CA PRO A 406 36.10 25.21 -6.61
C PRO A 406 36.55 24.52 -5.32
N LEU A 407 35.98 23.33 -5.03
CA LEU A 407 36.10 22.58 -3.79
C LEU A 407 36.65 21.16 -4.00
N SER A 408 36.85 20.44 -2.90
CA SER A 408 37.23 19.02 -2.89
C SER A 408 36.50 18.23 -1.81
N LEU A 409 36.14 16.98 -2.11
CA LEU A 409 35.82 15.96 -1.11
C LEU A 409 37.09 15.18 -0.77
N ARG A 410 37.49 15.19 0.50
CA ARG A 410 38.67 14.47 1.00
C ARG A 410 38.28 13.34 1.93
N PHE A 411 38.74 12.14 1.60
CA PHE A 411 38.57 10.92 2.37
C PHE A 411 39.89 10.58 3.07
N ARG A 412 39.85 10.33 4.38
CA ARG A 412 41.04 10.05 5.21
C ARG A 412 40.77 8.87 6.13
N ILE A 413 41.74 7.98 6.30
CA ILE A 413 41.69 6.94 7.34
C ILE A 413 42.13 7.55 8.68
N VAL A 414 41.35 7.33 9.74
CA VAL A 414 41.57 7.91 11.08
C VAL A 414 42.83 7.33 11.76
N ASP A 415 43.12 6.04 11.55
CA ASP A 415 44.35 5.41 12.02
C ASP A 415 45.52 5.71 11.05
N GLN A 416 46.62 6.19 11.61
CA GLN A 416 47.86 6.47 10.89
C GLN A 416 48.72 5.22 10.64
N ASN A 417 48.53 4.15 11.44
CA ASN A 417 49.26 2.88 11.33
C ASN A 417 48.46 1.78 10.62
N THR A 418 47.45 2.17 9.83
CA THR A 418 46.66 1.26 8.99
C THR A 418 47.53 0.59 7.91
N PRO A 419 47.40 -0.74 7.69
CA PRO A 419 47.95 -1.40 6.51
C PRO A 419 46.99 -1.33 5.30
N TYR A 420 45.77 -0.82 5.49
CA TYR A 420 44.74 -0.70 4.45
C TYR A 420 44.82 0.63 3.70
N GLU A 421 44.57 0.56 2.40
CA GLU A 421 44.09 1.67 1.58
C GLU A 421 42.55 1.67 1.51
N ILE A 422 41.96 2.66 0.84
CA ILE A 422 40.50 2.82 0.67
C ILE A 422 40.10 2.97 -0.80
N PHE A 423 38.86 2.61 -1.09
CA PHE A 423 38.17 2.84 -2.37
C PHE A 423 36.84 3.54 -2.12
N VAL A 424 36.61 4.69 -2.75
CA VAL A 424 35.29 5.34 -2.81
C VAL A 424 34.47 4.65 -3.91
N ARG A 425 33.63 3.70 -3.49
CA ARG A 425 32.86 2.81 -4.36
C ARG A 425 31.62 3.46 -4.97
N GLU A 426 31.04 4.45 -4.31
CA GLU A 426 29.87 5.18 -4.78
C GLU A 426 29.84 6.55 -4.11
N LEU A 427 29.40 7.59 -4.82
CA LEU A 427 29.20 8.95 -4.26
C LEU A 427 27.89 9.52 -4.78
N ILE A 428 27.02 9.94 -3.87
CA ILE A 428 25.71 10.54 -4.17
C ILE A 428 25.61 11.90 -3.46
N ALA A 429 25.06 12.90 -4.15
CA ALA A 429 24.64 14.16 -3.55
C ALA A 429 23.12 14.30 -3.56
N PHE A 430 22.55 14.88 -2.50
CA PHE A 430 21.10 15.07 -2.38
C PHE A 430 20.72 16.34 -1.58
N ASP A 431 19.50 16.84 -1.79
CA ASP A 431 19.02 18.13 -1.28
C ASP A 431 18.60 18.13 0.21
N GLY A 432 18.38 16.94 0.78
CA GLY A 432 17.96 16.73 2.16
C GLY A 432 16.50 17.09 2.48
N VAL A 433 15.66 17.40 1.48
CA VAL A 433 14.27 17.85 1.67
C VAL A 433 13.31 17.17 0.69
N ASP A 434 13.48 17.41 -0.62
CA ASP A 434 12.55 16.94 -1.67
C ASP A 434 13.05 15.64 -2.34
N SER A 435 14.14 15.04 -1.83
CA SER A 435 14.78 13.81 -2.31
C SER A 435 15.35 13.90 -3.73
N SER A 436 15.68 15.11 -4.19
CA SER A 436 16.48 15.29 -5.41
C SER A 436 17.87 14.68 -5.18
N GLU A 437 18.20 13.59 -5.86
CA GLU A 437 19.49 12.91 -5.75
C GLU A 437 20.22 12.82 -7.10
N ILE A 438 21.55 12.89 -7.05
CA ILE A 438 22.45 12.80 -8.21
C ILE A 438 23.59 11.84 -7.83
N LEU A 439 23.74 10.77 -8.60
CA LEU A 439 24.92 9.89 -8.56
C LEU A 439 26.10 10.62 -9.22
N LEU A 440 27.22 10.74 -8.51
CA LEU A 440 28.40 11.52 -8.90
C LEU A 440 29.61 10.64 -9.23
N ILE A 441 29.80 9.54 -8.48
CA ILE A 441 30.77 8.48 -8.76
C ILE A 441 29.99 7.15 -8.79
N ASP A 442 30.18 6.38 -9.86
CA ASP A 442 29.53 5.09 -10.09
C ASP A 442 30.14 3.95 -9.26
N SER A 443 29.47 2.79 -9.26
CA SER A 443 29.88 1.56 -8.56
C SER A 443 31.29 1.01 -8.90
N ASN A 444 31.93 1.52 -9.95
CA ASN A 444 33.27 1.16 -10.40
C ASN A 444 34.34 2.20 -10.01
N GLY A 445 33.96 3.35 -9.45
CA GLY A 445 34.88 4.45 -9.10
C GLY A 445 35.07 5.51 -10.18
N CYS A 446 34.23 5.54 -11.22
CA CYS A 446 34.29 6.52 -12.30
C CYS A 446 33.26 7.66 -12.11
N PRO A 447 33.61 8.92 -12.44
CA PRO A 447 32.66 10.02 -12.40
C PRO A 447 31.57 9.85 -13.46
N THR A 448 30.33 10.12 -13.07
CA THR A 448 29.14 10.05 -13.96
C THR A 448 29.05 11.25 -14.90
N ASP A 449 29.39 12.45 -14.40
CA ASP A 449 29.49 13.68 -15.16
C ASP A 449 30.79 14.43 -14.77
N PRO A 450 31.82 14.47 -15.65
CA PRO A 450 33.08 15.12 -15.37
C PRO A 450 33.00 16.66 -15.34
N THR A 451 31.84 17.26 -15.66
CA THR A 451 31.58 18.69 -15.48
C THR A 451 31.05 19.04 -14.07
N ILE A 452 30.60 18.03 -13.32
CA ILE A 452 30.12 18.17 -11.93
C ILE A 452 31.14 17.60 -10.94
N MET A 453 31.74 16.45 -11.23
CA MET A 453 32.64 15.72 -10.32
C MET A 453 33.89 15.22 -11.04
N GLY A 454 35.07 15.54 -10.52
CA GLY A 454 36.34 15.01 -11.03
C GLY A 454 36.59 13.56 -10.60
N ALA A 455 37.51 12.89 -11.31
CA ALA A 455 38.00 11.57 -10.92
C ALA A 455 38.71 11.58 -9.55
N ILE A 456 38.75 10.44 -8.87
CA ILE A 456 39.32 10.29 -7.53
C ILE A 456 40.84 10.14 -7.63
N ASN A 457 41.57 11.09 -7.05
CA ASN A 457 43.03 11.12 -7.01
C ASN A 457 43.55 10.75 -5.62
N SER A 458 44.75 10.18 -5.51
CA SER A 458 45.44 10.10 -4.22
C SER A 458 46.34 11.33 -4.04
N VAL A 459 46.27 11.96 -2.87
CA VAL A 459 47.07 13.13 -2.47
C VAL A 459 47.88 12.89 -1.19
N THR A 460 48.10 11.61 -0.88
CA THR A 460 48.88 11.11 0.25
C THR A 460 50.32 11.64 0.22
N LYS A 461 50.85 12.10 1.36
CA LYS A 461 52.28 12.44 1.50
C LYS A 461 53.09 11.21 1.91
N GLU A 462 54.39 11.20 1.59
CA GLU A 462 55.30 10.13 2.00
C GLU A 462 55.30 9.94 3.53
N GLY A 463 54.75 8.82 4.01
CA GLY A 463 54.67 8.48 5.43
C GLY A 463 53.37 8.87 6.16
N GLU A 464 52.35 9.39 5.47
CA GLU A 464 51.00 9.62 6.02
C GLU A 464 50.03 8.49 5.57
N SER A 465 48.91 8.31 6.29
CA SER A 465 47.84 7.39 5.87
C SER A 465 47.14 7.89 4.60
N GLN A 466 46.57 6.97 3.81
CA GLN A 466 46.06 7.31 2.47
C GLN A 466 44.99 8.41 2.52
N VAL A 467 45.18 9.44 1.69
CA VAL A 467 44.20 10.49 1.44
C VAL A 467 43.76 10.44 -0.02
N LEU A 468 42.44 10.33 -0.22
CA LEU A 468 41.82 10.45 -1.54
C LEU A 468 41.10 11.79 -1.67
N GLU A 469 41.16 12.38 -2.86
CA GLU A 469 40.57 13.68 -3.20
C GLU A 469 39.75 13.59 -4.50
N ALA A 470 38.48 13.96 -4.42
CA ALA A 470 37.58 14.14 -5.56
C ALA A 470 37.22 15.64 -5.69
N PRO A 471 37.75 16.37 -6.69
CA PRO A 471 37.51 17.81 -6.86
C PRO A 471 36.17 18.08 -7.54
N PHE A 472 35.49 19.16 -7.16
CA PHE A 472 34.19 19.57 -7.72
C PHE A 472 33.97 21.07 -7.67
N ASP A 473 33.18 21.62 -8.61
CA ASP A 473 32.69 22.99 -8.51
C ASP A 473 31.35 23.01 -7.76
N ALA A 474 31.21 23.91 -6.77
CA ALA A 474 30.08 23.94 -5.87
C ALA A 474 28.74 24.19 -6.60
N PHE A 475 27.86 23.19 -6.60
CA PHE A 475 26.49 23.27 -7.12
C PHE A 475 25.47 23.30 -5.98
N LYS A 476 24.21 23.68 -6.27
CA LYS A 476 23.09 23.50 -5.34
C LYS A 476 21.86 22.98 -6.08
N PHE A 477 20.94 22.38 -5.33
CA PHE A 477 19.63 22.01 -5.87
C PHE A 477 18.72 23.25 -5.95
N PRO A 478 17.74 23.31 -6.88
CA PRO A 478 16.75 24.39 -6.91
C PRO A 478 15.87 24.44 -5.64
N THR A 479 15.72 23.30 -4.96
CA THR A 479 14.90 23.05 -3.78
C THR A 479 15.58 23.46 -2.47
N SER A 480 16.91 23.43 -2.41
CA SER A 480 17.66 23.51 -1.14
C SER A 480 18.99 24.27 -1.28
N ASP A 481 19.24 25.16 -0.31
CA ASP A 481 20.56 25.79 -0.07
C ASP A 481 21.56 24.81 0.59
N VAL A 482 21.17 23.58 0.92
CA VAL A 482 22.02 22.57 1.56
C VAL A 482 22.23 21.40 0.60
N VAL A 483 23.49 21.01 0.41
CA VAL A 483 23.87 19.78 -0.30
C VAL A 483 24.46 18.81 0.71
N GLN A 484 23.92 17.59 0.73
CA GLN A 484 24.44 16.49 1.52
C GLN A 484 25.14 15.51 0.59
N PHE A 485 26.40 15.18 0.89
CA PHE A 485 27.18 14.17 0.20
C PHE A 485 27.22 12.90 1.05
N LYS A 486 27.08 11.76 0.39
CA LYS A 486 27.16 10.43 0.99
C LYS A 486 27.99 9.53 0.10
N ALA A 487 28.98 8.86 0.68
CA ALA A 487 29.84 7.94 -0.04
C ALA A 487 29.86 6.55 0.61
N LEU A 488 29.95 5.53 -0.22
CA LEU A 488 30.27 4.16 0.17
C LEU A 488 31.78 3.96 0.01
N VAL A 489 32.46 3.55 1.08
CA VAL A 489 33.91 3.34 1.09
C VAL A 489 34.23 1.89 1.46
N THR A 490 35.10 1.25 0.68
CA THR A 490 35.56 -0.13 0.91
C THR A 490 37.06 -0.11 1.20
N PRO A 491 37.54 -0.64 2.34
CA PRO A 491 38.98 -0.78 2.58
C PRO A 491 39.59 -1.93 1.75
N CYS A 492 40.85 -1.77 1.34
CA CYS A 492 41.61 -2.71 0.51
C CYS A 492 43.02 -2.95 1.04
N LEU A 493 43.59 -4.13 0.77
CA LEU A 493 44.87 -4.59 1.34
C LEU A 493 45.73 -5.28 0.26
N PRO A 494 47.04 -4.98 0.14
CA PRO A 494 47.75 -3.85 0.76
C PRO A 494 47.50 -2.52 0.03
N THR A 495 47.06 -2.56 -1.22
CA THR A 495 46.78 -1.38 -2.06
C THR A 495 45.59 -1.65 -2.99
N CYS A 496 44.91 -0.58 -3.41
CA CYS A 496 43.87 -0.62 -4.44
C CYS A 496 44.49 -0.45 -5.84
N GLU A 497 43.97 -1.19 -6.83
CA GLU A 497 44.36 -0.99 -8.23
C GLU A 497 43.70 0.29 -8.79
N PRO A 498 44.33 1.03 -9.72
CA PRO A 498 43.66 2.12 -10.43
C PRO A 498 42.62 1.57 -11.43
N VAL A 499 41.48 2.23 -11.48
CA VAL A 499 40.42 2.10 -12.49
C VAL A 499 40.79 2.99 -13.68
N SER A 500 40.51 2.55 -14.91
CA SER A 500 40.66 3.38 -16.10
C SER A 500 39.27 3.76 -16.62
N CYS A 501 38.92 5.04 -16.47
CA CYS A 501 37.63 5.59 -16.88
C CYS A 501 37.77 6.22 -18.28
N THR A 502 37.09 5.64 -19.27
CA THR A 502 36.94 6.21 -20.62
C THR A 502 35.91 7.33 -20.59
N MET A 503 36.33 8.60 -20.68
CA MET A 503 35.43 9.76 -20.69
C MET A 503 35.40 10.42 -22.07
N GLU A 504 34.21 10.78 -22.56
CA GLU A 504 34.05 11.48 -23.84
C GLU A 504 33.95 13.00 -23.63
N ASP A 505 34.85 13.78 -24.22
CA ASP A 505 34.71 15.24 -24.27
C ASP A 505 33.49 15.62 -25.13
N TYR A 506 32.93 16.82 -24.92
CA TYR A 506 31.83 17.41 -25.71
C TYR A 506 32.06 17.45 -27.25
N PHE A 507 33.29 17.24 -27.72
CA PHE A 507 33.66 17.16 -29.13
C PHE A 507 33.73 15.73 -29.69
N GLY A 508 33.37 14.70 -28.91
CA GLY A 508 33.39 13.29 -29.32
C GLY A 508 34.79 12.65 -29.27
N THR A 509 35.73 13.23 -28.51
CA THR A 509 37.05 12.64 -28.26
C THR A 509 37.07 11.93 -26.92
N SER A 510 37.37 10.62 -26.92
CA SER A 510 37.58 9.85 -25.71
C SER A 510 38.96 10.13 -25.08
N LYS A 511 39.00 10.31 -23.76
CA LYS A 511 40.20 10.33 -22.92
C LYS A 511 40.11 9.26 -21.84
N ASP A 512 41.19 8.51 -21.66
CA ASP A 512 41.32 7.60 -20.52
C ASP A 512 41.89 8.37 -19.32
N VAL A 513 41.16 8.38 -18.21
CA VAL A 513 41.61 8.97 -16.93
C VAL A 513 41.66 7.89 -15.86
N ALA A 514 42.75 7.86 -15.10
CA ALA A 514 42.88 6.96 -13.95
C ALA A 514 42.13 7.52 -12.74
N SER A 515 41.28 6.69 -12.13
CA SER A 515 40.60 6.96 -10.85
C SER A 515 40.95 5.83 -9.89
N PHE A 516 41.26 6.10 -8.63
CA PHE A 516 41.71 5.05 -7.69
C PHE A 516 40.53 4.24 -7.13
N GLY A 517 40.56 2.89 -7.23
CA GLY A 517 39.46 2.12 -6.63
C GLY A 517 39.27 0.62 -6.91
N ARG A 518 39.97 0.00 -7.85
CA ARG A 518 39.68 -1.39 -8.22
C ARG A 518 40.16 -2.39 -7.14
N ARG A 519 39.21 -3.11 -6.52
CA ARG A 519 39.52 -4.27 -5.65
C ARG A 519 40.05 -5.44 -6.48
N LYS A 520 41.22 -5.96 -6.09
CA LYS A 520 41.78 -7.23 -6.59
C LYS A 520 40.80 -8.38 -6.38
N ARG A 521 40.57 -9.21 -7.40
CA ARG A 521 39.68 -10.39 -7.32
C ARG A 521 40.31 -11.52 -6.50
N GLU A 522 40.06 -11.52 -5.20
CA GLU A 522 40.24 -12.69 -4.32
C GLU A 522 38.92 -13.10 -3.65
N ILE A 523 38.91 -14.31 -3.09
CA ILE A 523 37.70 -15.01 -2.61
C ILE A 523 37.00 -14.21 -1.51
N SER A 524 35.67 -14.29 -1.48
CA SER A 524 34.78 -13.50 -0.64
C SER A 524 34.98 -13.70 0.88
N THR A 525 35.95 -12.99 1.44
CA THR A 525 35.91 -12.54 2.83
C THR A 525 34.89 -11.41 2.97
N ASN A 526 34.11 -11.43 4.05
CA ASN A 526 33.30 -10.29 4.45
C ASN A 526 34.24 -9.17 4.88
N VAL A 527 34.46 -8.21 3.97
CA VAL A 527 35.04 -6.91 4.29
C VAL A 527 33.87 -5.98 4.53
N GLU A 528 33.86 -5.32 5.69
CA GLU A 528 32.80 -4.37 6.05
C GLU A 528 32.94 -3.12 5.16
N GLU A 529 31.84 -2.68 4.55
CA GLU A 529 31.77 -1.43 3.80
C GLU A 529 31.33 -0.30 4.74
N GLU A 530 32.02 0.84 4.68
CA GLU A 530 31.76 2.00 5.55
C GLU A 530 30.99 3.08 4.78
N VAL A 531 30.04 3.73 5.45
CA VAL A 531 29.22 4.80 4.85
C VAL A 531 29.56 6.12 5.53
N VAL A 532 30.13 7.04 4.76
CA VAL A 532 30.54 8.37 5.25
C VAL A 532 29.63 9.45 4.68
N MET A 533 29.31 10.45 5.50
CA MET A 533 28.37 11.52 5.16
C MET A 533 28.90 12.89 5.58
N GLN A 534 28.65 13.92 4.77
CA GLN A 534 29.07 15.30 5.03
C GLN A 534 28.07 16.27 4.40
N SER A 535 27.94 17.50 4.92
CA SER A 535 27.05 18.51 4.32
C SER A 535 27.66 19.90 4.26
N ILE A 536 27.20 20.70 3.28
CA ILE A 536 27.63 22.07 3.04
C ILE A 536 26.45 22.95 2.65
N LYS A 537 26.47 24.21 3.08
CA LYS A 537 25.50 25.22 2.65
C LYS A 537 26.02 26.02 1.46
N ILE A 538 25.32 26.02 0.34
CA ILE A 538 25.78 26.63 -0.92
C ILE A 538 24.82 27.76 -1.32
N HIS A 539 25.37 28.98 -1.39
CA HIS A 539 24.63 30.20 -1.67
C HIS A 539 24.65 30.60 -3.15
N ASP A 540 23.55 31.17 -3.64
CA ASP A 540 23.43 31.61 -5.03
C ASP A 540 24.45 32.67 -5.45
N LYS A 541 24.88 32.60 -6.71
CA LYS A 541 25.67 33.63 -7.40
C LYS A 541 24.82 34.85 -7.79
N PHE A 542 23.50 34.68 -7.91
CA PHE A 542 22.56 35.66 -8.42
C PHE A 542 22.15 36.70 -7.36
N LYS A 543 22.96 37.74 -7.19
CA LYS A 543 22.59 38.92 -6.40
C LYS A 543 21.52 39.76 -7.13
N PHE A 544 20.25 39.40 -6.95
CA PHE A 544 19.06 40.17 -7.39
C PHE A 544 18.95 41.53 -6.69
N THR A 545 19.90 42.41 -6.98
CA THR A 545 19.88 43.81 -6.56
C THR A 545 18.79 44.51 -7.36
N GLN A 546 17.68 44.90 -6.74
CA GLN A 546 16.57 45.60 -7.42
C GLN A 546 16.97 47.02 -7.85
N LYS A 547 17.78 47.14 -8.91
CA LYS A 547 17.88 48.36 -9.71
C LYS A 547 16.72 48.42 -10.69
N ALA A 548 15.52 48.66 -10.15
CA ALA A 548 14.33 48.98 -10.94
C ALA A 548 14.60 50.25 -11.76
N THR A 549 15.01 50.06 -13.00
CA THR A 549 15.30 51.13 -13.96
C THR A 549 14.07 51.30 -14.84
N GLU A 550 13.46 52.48 -14.85
CA GLU A 550 12.14 52.69 -15.48
C GLU A 550 12.10 52.27 -16.96
N LEU A 551 11.33 51.23 -17.28
CA LEU A 551 10.88 50.93 -18.64
C LEU A 551 9.35 51.13 -18.70
N LYS A 552 8.96 52.31 -19.16
CA LYS A 552 7.67 52.94 -18.86
C LYS A 552 6.54 52.51 -19.80
N VAL A 553 6.07 51.28 -19.67
CA VAL A 553 4.80 50.83 -20.29
C VAL A 553 3.62 51.47 -19.54
N ARG A 554 2.67 52.05 -20.27
CA ARG A 554 1.61 52.91 -19.71
C ARG A 554 0.22 52.44 -20.10
N SER A 555 -0.44 51.73 -19.20
CA SER A 555 -1.88 51.50 -19.17
C SER A 555 -2.35 51.49 -17.72
N ASN A 556 -3.41 52.24 -17.41
CA ASN A 556 -3.82 52.47 -16.03
C ASN A 556 -4.68 51.32 -15.51
N GLU A 557 -4.24 50.65 -14.44
CA GLU A 557 -5.08 49.87 -13.56
C GLU A 557 -4.62 50.15 -12.12
N LEU A 558 -5.54 50.49 -11.21
CA LEU A 558 -5.18 50.98 -9.88
C LEU A 558 -5.07 49.81 -8.89
N PRO A 559 -3.97 49.64 -8.14
CA PRO A 559 -3.77 48.46 -7.29
C PRO A 559 -4.76 48.36 -6.14
N ALA A 560 -5.08 47.13 -5.75
CA ALA A 560 -5.59 46.84 -4.41
C ALA A 560 -4.51 47.16 -3.35
N PRO A 561 -4.86 47.72 -2.18
CA PRO A 561 -3.87 48.19 -1.21
C PRO A 561 -3.31 47.07 -0.31
N GLU A 562 -2.01 47.16 -0.01
CA GLU A 562 -1.42 46.47 1.15
C GLU A 562 -1.88 47.11 2.48
N ASN A 563 -1.70 46.38 3.59
CA ASN A 563 -2.23 46.74 4.90
C ASN A 563 -1.50 47.92 5.58
N CYS A 564 -1.92 49.15 5.29
CA CYS A 564 -1.58 50.32 6.10
C CYS A 564 -2.52 50.47 7.32
N THR A 565 -2.40 49.57 8.31
CA THR A 565 -3.14 49.67 9.58
C THR A 565 -2.60 50.78 10.48
N SER A 566 -2.83 52.04 10.10
CA SER A 566 -2.66 53.17 11.03
C SER A 566 -3.75 53.10 12.11
N SER A 567 -3.36 53.24 13.38
CA SER A 567 -4.29 53.19 14.51
C SER A 567 -5.33 54.32 14.50
N GLY A 568 -5.04 55.44 13.82
CA GLY A 568 -6.00 56.53 13.61
C GLY A 568 -7.12 56.19 12.61
N SER A 569 -6.83 55.36 11.59
CA SER A 569 -7.80 55.02 10.55
C SER A 569 -8.96 54.18 11.07
N LEU A 570 -8.65 53.18 11.92
CA LEU A 570 -9.68 52.36 12.58
C LEU A 570 -10.53 53.18 13.56
N ALA A 571 -9.92 54.10 14.31
CA ALA A 571 -10.65 54.97 15.24
C ALA A 571 -11.69 55.86 14.53
N PHE A 572 -11.38 56.35 13.33
CA PHE A 572 -12.33 57.11 12.50
C PHE A 572 -13.49 56.27 11.94
N LEU A 573 -13.23 54.99 11.59
CA LEU A 573 -14.30 54.09 11.14
C LEU A 573 -15.21 53.68 12.31
N PHE A 574 -14.67 53.39 13.49
CA PHE A 574 -15.47 53.12 14.68
C PHE A 574 -16.31 54.32 15.12
N SER A 575 -15.77 55.55 15.09
CA SER A 575 -16.56 56.74 15.44
C SER A 575 -17.70 57.02 14.46
N LEU A 576 -17.48 56.80 13.15
CA LEU A 576 -18.54 56.86 12.13
C LEU A 576 -19.63 55.81 12.39
N VAL A 577 -19.27 54.54 12.61
CA VAL A 577 -20.24 53.47 12.90
C VAL A 577 -21.05 53.76 14.16
N ILE A 578 -20.40 54.21 15.25
CA ILE A 578 -21.09 54.58 16.50
C ILE A 578 -22.05 55.76 16.26
N SER A 579 -21.65 56.79 15.52
CA SER A 579 -22.54 57.92 15.20
C SER A 579 -23.76 57.51 14.36
N ALA A 580 -23.58 56.61 13.38
CA ALA A 580 -24.67 56.07 12.58
C ALA A 580 -25.65 55.25 13.44
N GLN A 581 -25.14 54.41 14.34
CA GLN A 581 -25.96 53.67 15.31
C GLN A 581 -26.73 54.61 16.25
N PHE A 582 -26.12 55.71 16.69
CA PHE A 582 -26.78 56.70 17.55
C PHE A 582 -27.91 57.44 16.82
N VAL A 583 -27.70 57.82 15.55
CA VAL A 583 -28.74 58.41 14.69
C VAL A 583 -29.87 57.41 14.45
N PHE A 584 -29.57 56.14 14.18
CA PHE A 584 -30.58 55.09 14.03
C PHE A 584 -31.41 54.92 15.31
N PHE A 585 -30.77 54.90 16.49
CA PHE A 585 -31.47 54.87 17.78
C PHE A 585 -32.38 56.09 17.98
N LEU A 586 -31.96 57.30 17.59
CA LEU A 586 -32.80 58.50 17.67
C LEU A 586 -33.99 58.46 16.69
N VAL A 587 -33.82 57.88 15.50
CA VAL A 587 -34.91 57.65 14.54
C VAL A 587 -35.91 56.62 15.10
N CYS A 588 -35.44 55.47 15.59
CA CYS A 588 -36.30 54.49 16.24
C CYS A 588 -37.01 55.05 17.49
N TYR A 589 -36.31 55.87 18.29
CA TYR A 589 -36.89 56.52 19.48
C TYR A 589 -37.96 57.56 19.12
N THR A 590 -37.75 58.36 18.07
CA THR A 590 -38.75 59.34 17.61
C THR A 590 -39.94 58.69 16.91
N ILE A 591 -39.74 57.57 16.19
CA ILE A 591 -40.82 56.73 15.67
C ILE A 591 -41.63 56.11 16.83
N ASN A 592 -40.96 55.56 17.84
CA ASN A 592 -41.61 54.99 19.03
C ASN A 592 -42.37 56.07 19.84
N GLN A 593 -41.81 57.27 20.01
CA GLN A 593 -42.54 58.40 20.60
C GLN A 593 -43.76 58.82 19.76
N ARG A 594 -43.68 58.83 18.42
CA ARG A 594 -44.85 59.08 17.56
C ARG A 594 -45.91 57.99 17.71
N TRP A 595 -45.49 56.72 17.76
CA TRP A 595 -46.38 55.59 17.99
C TRP A 595 -47.09 55.67 19.34
N ARG A 596 -46.37 55.96 20.44
CA ARG A 596 -46.98 56.21 21.75
C ARG A 596 -47.99 57.35 21.72
N ARG A 597 -47.64 58.50 21.12
CA ARG A 597 -48.56 59.65 21.00
C ARG A 597 -49.81 59.34 20.16
N SER A 598 -49.72 58.44 19.17
CA SER A 598 -50.90 57.93 18.45
C SER A 598 -51.75 57.03 19.37
N TYR A 599 -51.11 56.10 20.07
CA TYR A 599 -51.76 55.14 20.97
C TYR A 599 -52.45 55.81 22.18
N ASP A 600 -51.92 56.96 22.63
CA ASP A 600 -52.54 57.81 23.65
C ASP A 600 -53.67 58.71 23.10
N GLN A 601 -53.81 58.85 21.77
CA GLN A 601 -54.97 59.50 21.13
C GLN A 601 -56.14 58.53 20.88
N ASP A 602 -55.87 57.25 20.61
CA ASP A 602 -56.90 56.21 20.43
C ASP A 602 -57.55 55.73 21.76
N LYS A 603 -57.50 56.55 22.82
CA LYS A 603 -57.91 56.16 24.18
C LYS A 603 -58.66 57.25 24.98
N PHE A 604 -59.31 58.18 24.29
CA PHE A 604 -60.25 59.16 24.83
C PHE A 604 -61.53 59.23 23.99
#